data_AF-A0A8B9IJ16-F1
#
_entry.id   AF-A0A8B9IJ16-F1
#
_cell.length_a   1.000
_cell.length_b   1.000
_cell.length_c   1.000
_cell.angle_alpha   90.00
_cell.angle_beta   90.00
_cell.angle_gamma   90.00
#
_symmetry.space_group_name_H-M   'P 1'
#
loop_
_entity.id
_entity.type
_entity.pdbx_description
1 polymer ?
#
loop_
_entity_poly.entity_id
_entity_poly.type
_entity_poly.pdbx_seq_one_letter_code
_entity_poly.pdbx_strand_id
1 'polypeptide(L)'
;MVATACNFKSRCDKDMDTLSGYAMCLPNLTRLQTYRFVEHRPILCIEIKPKCGFIPFSSHVSQEIKHKVCRYCMHQHLKVANGKWKRPSKYCPLDLFSGNKQRMHFALKSLLQEAQNNLKIFKNGELIYGCKDDQECVSDWNELARHLKPFFFPSNGLVSGPHCTRTIVKELIHVITMTLLSSTDACRAGDMKTVPVSQGRSYCEASAFNKELVRNGKHKLESSGLPKDCLLYKTLQAQMLDMLDIEGLYPLYTRVEQYLEEFPEERSTLQIDGPYNEAFYEKLLDLSTEDDGTIAFALTKVQQYRIAMTAKDCSIMISLSPCLQDECSEQRPVVLASKSRFTFSVSVLDLDLKPYESIPHQYKLDGKIVNYYLKNVQAKDDPVMSSLFKENEDCTLVLHKV
;
A
#
# COMPACT_ATOMS: atom_id res chain seq x y z
N MET A 1 -7.35 23.93 8.30
CA MET A 1 -6.50 22.72 8.26
C MET A 1 -7.17 21.64 9.07
N VAL A 2 -7.72 20.61 8.44
CA VAL A 2 -8.13 19.39 9.17
C VAL A 2 -6.94 18.44 9.04
N ALA A 3 -6.08 18.44 10.05
CA ALA A 3 -5.07 17.40 10.18
C ALA A 3 -5.82 16.13 10.61
N THR A 4 -6.12 15.24 9.65
CA THR A 4 -6.70 13.95 9.99
C THR A 4 -5.59 13.03 10.49
N ALA A 5 -5.13 13.30 11.72
CA ALA A 5 -4.03 12.61 12.34
C ALA A 5 -4.54 11.37 13.08
N CYS A 6 -4.26 10.20 12.52
CA CYS A 6 -4.15 8.98 13.31
C CYS A 6 -2.77 8.97 13.99
N ASN A 7 -2.75 8.70 15.30
CA ASN A 7 -1.65 8.60 16.25
C ASN A 7 -1.14 9.93 16.84
N PHE A 8 -1.94 10.65 17.63
CA PHE A 8 -1.50 11.88 18.30
C PHE A 8 -0.36 11.61 19.30
N LYS A 9 -0.52 10.65 20.23
CA LYS A 9 0.50 10.33 21.25
C LYS A 9 1.82 9.78 20.68
N SER A 10 1.78 9.05 19.56
CA SER A 10 3.00 8.44 18.98
C SER A 10 3.70 9.34 17.95
N ARG A 11 3.19 10.54 17.70
CA ARG A 11 3.75 11.49 16.73
C ARG A 11 4.21 12.79 17.38
N CYS A 12 3.99 12.97 18.68
CA CYS A 12 4.52 14.10 19.46
C CYS A 12 6.06 14.17 19.45
N ASP A 13 6.75 13.07 19.11
CA ASP A 13 8.21 13.05 18.98
C ASP A 13 8.72 13.79 17.72
N LYS A 14 7.81 14.29 16.88
CA LYS A 14 8.14 15.10 15.70
C LYS A 14 7.46 16.45 15.80
N ASP A 15 8.27 17.49 15.76
CA ASP A 15 7.78 18.86 15.85
C ASP A 15 7.08 19.29 14.56
N MET A 16 6.00 20.05 14.73
CA MET A 16 5.39 20.81 13.64
C MET A 16 6.32 21.98 13.30
N ASP A 17 6.49 22.26 12.01
CA ASP A 17 7.21 23.46 11.59
C ASP A 17 6.40 24.71 11.96
N THR A 18 6.85 25.38 13.01
CA THR A 18 6.24 26.59 13.56
C THR A 18 7.01 27.85 13.19
N LEU A 19 8.17 27.71 12.54
CA LEU A 19 9.13 28.80 12.33
C LEU A 19 9.19 29.26 10.87
N SER A 20 9.06 28.36 9.90
CA SER A 20 9.25 28.74 8.48
C SER A 20 8.15 29.65 7.94
N GLY A 21 6.92 29.53 8.49
CA GLY A 21 5.74 30.23 7.97
C GLY A 21 5.25 29.70 6.62
N TYR A 22 5.81 28.60 6.10
CA TYR A 22 5.42 28.00 4.83
C TYR A 22 4.57 26.74 5.01
N ALA A 23 3.64 26.52 4.08
CA ALA A 23 2.83 25.31 4.02
C ALA A 23 2.45 24.99 2.57
N MET A 24 2.19 23.71 2.29
CA MET A 24 1.66 23.28 1.00
C MET A 24 0.13 23.26 1.04
N CYS A 25 -0.50 24.05 0.17
CA CYS A 25 -1.95 24.06 0.02
C CYS A 25 -2.38 23.01 -1.01
N LEU A 26 -3.10 21.98 -0.56
CA LEU A 26 -3.57 20.87 -1.39
C LEU A 26 -5.09 20.72 -1.32
N PRO A 27 -5.75 20.23 -2.38
CA PRO A 27 -7.18 19.97 -2.35
C PRO A 27 -7.54 18.89 -1.33
N ASN A 28 -8.67 19.06 -0.64
CA ASN A 28 -9.16 18.05 0.29
C ASN A 28 -9.93 16.95 -0.46
N LEU A 29 -9.21 15.91 -0.87
CA LEU A 29 -9.77 14.79 -1.63
C LEU A 29 -10.82 13.97 -0.87
N THR A 30 -10.93 14.12 0.46
CA THR A 30 -11.97 13.44 1.25
C THR A 30 -13.37 14.04 1.09
N ARG A 31 -13.47 15.16 0.37
CA ARG A 31 -14.72 15.89 0.09
C ARG A 31 -14.99 16.10 -1.40
N LEU A 32 -14.02 15.80 -2.26
CA LEU A 32 -14.02 16.18 -3.68
C LEU A 32 -14.07 14.95 -4.60
N GLN A 33 -14.73 15.13 -5.74
CA GLN A 33 -14.56 14.30 -6.93
C GLN A 33 -13.62 15.02 -7.90
N THR A 34 -12.57 14.36 -8.42
CA THR A 34 -11.53 15.03 -9.20
C THR A 34 -11.96 15.41 -10.61
N TYR A 35 -12.97 14.74 -11.18
CA TYR A 35 -13.45 15.05 -12.54
C TYR A 35 -14.25 16.36 -12.63
N ARG A 36 -15.01 16.72 -11.59
CA ARG A 36 -15.76 18.00 -11.51
C ARG A 36 -15.08 19.03 -10.62
N PHE A 37 -14.16 18.60 -9.75
CA PHE A 37 -13.49 19.44 -8.75
C PHE A 37 -14.48 20.24 -7.87
N VAL A 38 -15.62 19.62 -7.54
CA VAL A 38 -16.69 20.18 -6.70
C VAL A 38 -16.89 19.30 -5.47
N GLU A 39 -17.29 19.91 -4.35
CA GLU A 39 -17.69 19.18 -3.15
C GLU A 39 -18.98 18.40 -3.42
N HIS A 40 -18.92 17.08 -3.22
CA HIS A 40 -20.09 16.20 -3.36
C HIS A 40 -20.54 15.71 -1.99
N ARG A 41 -21.85 15.67 -1.77
CA ARG A 41 -22.47 15.01 -0.62
C ARG A 41 -23.70 14.21 -1.08
N PRO A 42 -23.88 12.95 -0.64
CA PRO A 42 -22.95 12.19 0.19
C PRO A 42 -21.72 11.71 -0.59
N ILE A 43 -20.55 11.67 0.05
CA ILE A 43 -19.30 11.13 -0.50
C ILE A 43 -18.65 10.16 0.49
N LEU A 44 -18.13 9.06 -0.03
CA LEU A 44 -17.39 8.03 0.70
C LEU A 44 -15.97 7.96 0.12
N CYS A 45 -14.96 8.17 0.95
CA CYS A 45 -13.56 8.12 0.51
C CYS A 45 -12.80 7.00 1.22
N ILE A 46 -11.98 6.26 0.49
CA ILE A 46 -11.19 5.14 0.99
C ILE A 46 -9.71 5.41 0.69
N GLU A 47 -8.90 5.52 1.73
CA GLU A 47 -7.44 5.69 1.64
C GLU A 47 -6.77 4.34 1.91
N ILE A 48 -5.99 3.83 0.96
CA ILE A 48 -5.24 2.57 1.06
C ILE A 48 -3.74 2.85 0.92
N LYS A 49 -2.91 2.35 1.85
CA LYS A 49 -1.45 2.27 1.65
C LYS A 49 -1.09 0.85 1.18
N PRO A 50 -0.94 0.61 -0.13
CA PRO A 50 -0.90 -0.73 -0.70
C PRO A 50 0.46 -1.43 -0.50
N LYS A 51 1.51 -0.69 -0.14
CA LYS A 51 2.87 -1.22 0.04
C LYS A 51 3.45 -1.83 -1.26
N CYS A 52 4.57 -2.53 -1.15
CA CYS A 52 5.31 -3.09 -2.29
C CYS A 52 4.58 -4.29 -2.90
N GLY A 53 4.14 -4.16 -4.15
CA GLY A 53 3.32 -5.15 -4.86
C GLY A 53 4.09 -6.32 -5.50
N PHE A 54 5.42 -6.34 -5.40
CA PHE A 54 6.27 -7.41 -5.94
C PHE A 54 7.25 -7.96 -4.89
N ILE A 55 7.78 -9.15 -5.19
CA ILE A 55 8.88 -9.79 -4.48
C ILE A 55 10.18 -9.51 -5.25
N PRO A 56 11.29 -9.11 -4.59
CA PRO A 56 12.54 -8.83 -5.29
C PRO A 56 13.02 -10.05 -6.09
N PHE A 57 13.59 -9.79 -7.26
CA PHE A 57 14.01 -10.80 -8.24
C PHE A 57 15.48 -10.67 -8.65
N SER A 58 16.20 -9.69 -8.11
CA SER A 58 17.61 -9.46 -8.42
C SER A 58 18.49 -10.60 -7.92
N SER A 59 19.54 -10.95 -8.68
CA SER A 59 20.57 -11.91 -8.26
C SER A 59 21.44 -11.39 -7.11
N HIS A 60 21.41 -10.08 -6.81
CA HIS A 60 22.15 -9.46 -5.71
C HIS A 60 21.56 -9.76 -4.33
N VAL A 61 20.37 -10.38 -4.26
CA VAL A 61 19.71 -10.72 -3.02
C VAL A 61 20.40 -11.93 -2.38
N SER A 62 20.98 -11.75 -1.19
CA SER A 62 21.74 -12.80 -0.51
C SER A 62 20.86 -13.86 0.18
N GLN A 63 19.66 -13.48 0.63
CA GLN A 63 18.79 -14.34 1.43
C GLN A 63 17.63 -14.88 0.59
N GLU A 64 17.58 -16.21 0.39
CA GLU A 64 16.58 -16.88 -0.44
C GLU A 64 15.13 -16.58 -0.01
N ILE A 65 14.89 -16.34 1.28
CA ILE A 65 13.56 -16.02 1.81
C ILE A 65 12.97 -14.75 1.18
N LYS A 66 13.81 -13.79 0.78
CA LYS A 66 13.38 -12.56 0.11
C LYS A 66 12.77 -12.84 -1.26
N HIS A 67 13.09 -13.97 -1.91
CA HIS A 67 12.45 -14.43 -3.15
C HIS A 67 11.15 -15.22 -2.93
N LYS A 68 10.79 -15.50 -1.67
CA LYS A 68 9.62 -16.33 -1.30
C LYS A 68 8.53 -15.54 -0.57
N VAL A 69 8.93 -14.57 0.24
CA VAL A 69 8.04 -13.81 1.11
C VAL A 69 8.22 -12.31 0.89
N CYS A 70 7.12 -11.57 0.76
CA CYS A 70 7.19 -10.13 0.52
C CYS A 70 7.61 -9.36 1.79
N ARG A 71 8.23 -8.19 1.58
CA ARG A 71 8.73 -7.31 2.65
C ARG A 71 7.64 -6.95 3.68
N TYR A 72 6.40 -6.74 3.26
CA TYR A 72 5.30 -6.43 4.19
C TYR A 72 5.05 -7.57 5.17
N CYS A 73 4.89 -8.79 4.64
CA CYS A 73 4.62 -9.98 5.47
C CYS A 73 5.77 -10.25 6.44
N MET A 74 7.03 -10.15 6.00
CA MET A 74 8.18 -10.30 6.91
C MET A 74 8.17 -9.22 8.01
N HIS A 75 7.95 -7.96 7.65
CA HIS A 75 7.97 -6.84 8.57
C HIS A 75 6.81 -6.85 9.59
N GLN A 76 5.69 -7.51 9.30
CA GLN A 76 4.60 -7.67 10.27
C GLN A 76 5.08 -8.34 11.56
N HIS A 77 5.92 -9.38 11.45
CA HIS A 77 6.47 -10.08 12.62
C HIS A 77 7.27 -9.14 13.52
N LEU A 78 8.19 -8.37 12.94
CA LEU A 78 9.02 -7.43 13.70
C LEU A 78 8.18 -6.30 14.33
N LYS A 79 7.16 -5.79 13.62
CA LYS A 79 6.29 -4.74 14.16
C LYS A 79 5.45 -5.22 15.34
N VAL A 80 4.92 -6.44 15.28
CA VAL A 80 4.15 -7.02 16.38
C VAL A 80 5.04 -7.26 17.59
N ALA A 81 6.22 -7.83 17.38
CA ALA A 81 7.20 -8.06 18.45
C ALA A 81 7.64 -6.76 19.14
N ASN A 82 7.79 -5.68 18.38
CA ASN A 82 8.12 -4.36 18.92
C ASN A 82 6.91 -3.63 19.54
N GLY A 83 5.75 -4.28 19.68
CA GLY A 83 4.54 -3.69 20.25
C GLY A 83 3.88 -2.60 19.39
N LYS A 84 4.33 -2.40 18.14
CA LYS A 84 3.74 -1.41 17.23
C LYS A 84 2.32 -1.78 16.83
N TRP A 85 2.04 -3.08 16.71
CA TRP A 85 0.71 -3.62 16.45
C TRP A 85 0.44 -4.79 17.38
N LYS A 86 -0.81 -4.98 17.80
CA LYS A 86 -1.19 -6.09 18.69
C LYS A 86 -1.08 -7.46 18.03
N ARG A 87 -1.36 -7.53 16.72
CA ARG A 87 -1.38 -8.79 15.96
C ARG A 87 -1.00 -8.57 14.50
N PRO A 88 -0.51 -9.61 13.80
CA PRO A 88 -0.14 -9.50 12.40
C PRO A 88 -1.39 -9.40 11.51
N SER A 89 -1.33 -8.53 10.50
CA SER A 89 -2.36 -8.48 9.46
C SER A 89 -2.21 -9.68 8.50
N LYS A 90 -3.34 -10.22 8.04
CA LYS A 90 -3.40 -11.24 6.97
C LYS A 90 -3.25 -10.62 5.58
N TYR A 91 -3.21 -9.30 5.48
CA TYR A 91 -3.02 -8.58 4.23
C TYR A 91 -1.66 -8.93 3.60
N CYS A 92 -1.68 -9.24 2.30
CA CYS A 92 -0.47 -9.35 1.50
C CYS A 92 -0.60 -8.43 0.28
N PRO A 93 0.37 -7.52 0.03
CA PRO A 93 0.36 -6.66 -1.15
C PRO A 93 0.24 -7.44 -2.46
N LEU A 94 0.95 -8.56 -2.62
CA LEU A 94 0.90 -9.37 -3.85
C LEU A 94 -0.51 -9.88 -4.16
N ASP A 95 -1.38 -10.05 -3.15
CA ASP A 95 -2.78 -10.42 -3.38
C ASP A 95 -3.59 -9.25 -3.93
N LEU A 96 -3.35 -8.03 -3.44
CA LEU A 96 -3.97 -6.81 -3.95
C LEU A 96 -3.48 -6.46 -5.37
N PHE A 97 -2.19 -6.59 -5.63
CA PHE A 97 -1.57 -6.33 -6.95
C PHE A 97 -1.70 -7.51 -7.93
N SER A 98 -2.48 -8.55 -7.60
CA SER A 98 -2.52 -9.76 -8.41
C SER A 98 -3.32 -9.63 -9.71
N GLY A 99 -4.30 -8.72 -9.78
CA GLY A 99 -5.32 -8.71 -10.84
C GLY A 99 -6.37 -9.82 -10.71
N ASN A 100 -6.19 -10.76 -9.77
CA ASN A 100 -7.15 -11.80 -9.47
C ASN A 100 -8.17 -11.29 -8.44
N LYS A 101 -9.43 -11.18 -8.84
CA LYS A 101 -10.51 -10.61 -8.00
C LYS A 101 -10.69 -11.33 -6.65
N GLN A 102 -10.45 -12.64 -6.58
CA GLN A 102 -10.58 -13.39 -5.32
C GLN A 102 -9.45 -13.04 -4.34
N ARG A 103 -8.21 -12.96 -4.83
CA ARG A 103 -7.05 -12.52 -4.03
C ARG A 103 -7.20 -11.07 -3.59
N MET A 104 -7.61 -10.18 -4.48
CA MET A 104 -7.88 -8.77 -4.15
C MET A 104 -8.98 -8.64 -3.08
N HIS A 105 -10.07 -9.39 -3.22
CA HIS A 105 -11.14 -9.41 -2.23
C HIS A 105 -10.65 -9.90 -0.87
N PHE A 106 -9.82 -10.95 -0.83
CA PHE A 106 -9.20 -11.43 0.42
C PHE A 106 -8.26 -10.39 1.04
N ALA A 107 -7.44 -9.72 0.23
CA ALA A 107 -6.54 -8.68 0.68
C ALA A 107 -7.29 -7.50 1.31
N LEU A 108 -8.32 -6.99 0.63
CA LEU A 108 -9.16 -5.89 1.12
C LEU A 108 -9.96 -6.29 2.37
N LYS A 109 -10.48 -7.52 2.42
CA LYS A 109 -11.10 -8.05 3.64
C LYS A 109 -10.11 -8.08 4.80
N SER A 110 -8.87 -8.50 4.55
CA SER A 110 -7.82 -8.56 5.57
C SER A 110 -7.43 -7.16 6.08
N LEU A 111 -7.37 -6.16 5.19
CA LEU A 111 -7.22 -4.75 5.60
C LEU A 111 -8.41 -4.25 6.43
N LEU A 112 -9.63 -4.63 6.09
CA LEU A 112 -10.80 -4.30 6.90
C LEU A 112 -10.77 -5.00 8.25
N GLN A 113 -10.18 -6.19 8.39
CA GLN A 113 -10.05 -6.85 9.68
C GLN A 113 -8.99 -6.18 10.56
N GLU A 114 -7.83 -5.90 9.97
CA GLU A 114 -6.68 -5.30 10.64
C GLU A 114 -6.12 -4.14 9.81
N ALA A 115 -6.74 -2.95 9.98
CA ALA A 115 -6.46 -1.77 9.16
C ALA A 115 -5.07 -1.21 9.38
N GLN A 116 -4.55 -1.28 10.61
CA GLN A 116 -3.28 -0.69 11.00
C GLN A 116 -3.18 0.76 10.47
N ASN A 117 -2.07 1.14 9.85
CA ASN A 117 -1.94 2.40 9.11
C ASN A 117 -2.11 2.22 7.59
N ASN A 118 -2.75 1.14 7.15
CA ASN A 118 -2.89 0.75 5.75
C ASN A 118 -4.27 1.02 5.15
N LEU A 119 -5.29 1.28 5.97
CA LEU A 119 -6.66 1.58 5.51
C LEU A 119 -7.31 2.65 6.38
N LYS A 120 -7.93 3.64 5.74
CA LYS A 120 -8.87 4.58 6.37
C LYS A 120 -10.09 4.78 5.49
N ILE A 121 -11.24 5.06 6.10
CA ILE A 121 -12.49 5.35 5.40
C ILE A 121 -13.10 6.63 5.97
N PHE A 122 -13.50 7.51 5.07
CA PHE A 122 -14.07 8.81 5.37
C PHE A 122 -15.47 8.94 4.79
N LYS A 123 -16.34 9.66 5.49
CA LYS A 123 -17.66 10.07 5.00
C LYS A 123 -17.76 11.59 5.08
N ASN A 124 -17.96 12.26 3.95
CA ASN A 124 -18.05 13.73 3.89
C ASN A 124 -16.87 14.46 4.56
N GLY A 125 -15.66 13.90 4.47
CA GLY A 125 -14.46 14.43 5.10
C GLY A 125 -14.19 13.99 6.54
N GLU A 126 -15.12 13.29 7.19
CA GLU A 126 -14.94 12.79 8.56
C GLU A 126 -14.45 11.34 8.56
N LEU A 127 -13.44 11.04 9.38
CA LEU A 127 -12.91 9.68 9.53
C LEU A 127 -13.91 8.79 10.27
N ILE A 128 -14.44 7.77 9.60
CA ILE A 128 -15.41 6.82 10.16
C ILE A 128 -14.81 5.43 10.42
N TYR A 129 -13.66 5.10 9.81
CA TYR A 129 -12.99 3.81 10.00
C TYR A 129 -11.49 3.92 9.78
N GLY A 130 -10.72 3.08 10.47
CA GLY A 130 -9.26 3.11 10.48
C GLY A 130 -8.73 3.68 11.80
N CYS A 131 -7.43 3.47 12.03
CA CYS A 131 -6.66 3.80 13.24
C CYS A 131 -7.28 4.91 14.11
N LYS A 132 -8.09 4.52 15.11
CA LYS A 132 -8.41 5.36 16.27
C LYS A 132 -7.33 5.11 17.30
N ASP A 133 -6.87 6.18 17.95
CA ASP A 133 -5.73 6.16 18.88
C ASP A 133 -5.99 5.35 20.16
N ASP A 134 -7.22 4.88 20.33
CA ASP A 134 -7.61 4.04 21.44
C ASP A 134 -7.13 2.61 21.21
N GLN A 135 -6.24 2.20 22.10
CA GLN A 135 -5.77 0.83 22.29
C GLN A 135 -6.91 -0.18 22.54
N GLU A 136 -8.19 0.19 22.46
CA GLU A 136 -9.34 -0.67 22.78
C GLU A 136 -10.37 -0.81 21.65
N CYS A 137 -10.26 -0.09 20.54
CA CYS A 137 -11.31 -0.18 19.52
C CYS A 137 -11.10 -1.43 18.64
N VAL A 138 -11.79 -2.52 18.99
CA VAL A 138 -12.07 -3.63 18.07
C VAL A 138 -12.69 -3.05 16.80
N SER A 139 -12.25 -3.52 15.63
CA SER A 139 -12.83 -3.22 14.31
C SER A 139 -14.34 -3.46 14.29
N ASP A 140 -15.16 -2.45 14.66
CA ASP A 140 -16.61 -2.60 14.68
C ASP A 140 -17.18 -2.47 13.25
N TRP A 141 -17.26 -3.62 12.59
CA TRP A 141 -17.87 -3.72 11.28
C TRP A 141 -19.36 -3.33 11.31
N ASN A 142 -20.05 -3.41 12.45
CA ASN A 142 -21.45 -3.01 12.56
C ASN A 142 -21.58 -1.49 12.50
N GLU A 143 -20.71 -0.75 13.19
CA GLU A 143 -20.62 0.71 13.06
C GLU A 143 -20.35 1.12 11.62
N LEU A 144 -19.31 0.54 11.01
CA LEU A 144 -18.97 0.81 9.63
C LEU A 144 -20.16 0.51 8.70
N ALA A 145 -20.82 -0.65 8.85
CA ALA A 145 -21.97 -1.02 8.04
C ALA A 145 -23.15 -0.04 8.19
N ARG A 146 -23.36 0.53 9.38
CA ARG A 146 -24.38 1.58 9.59
C ARG A 146 -24.08 2.83 8.77
N HIS A 147 -22.82 3.26 8.69
CA HIS A 147 -22.41 4.38 7.83
C HIS A 147 -22.51 4.07 6.33
N LEU A 148 -22.22 2.84 5.93
CA LEU A 148 -22.18 2.41 4.52
C LEU A 148 -23.57 2.05 3.96
N LYS A 149 -24.51 1.59 4.79
CA LYS A 149 -25.84 1.13 4.35
C LYS A 149 -26.55 2.12 3.41
N PRO A 150 -26.60 3.45 3.70
CA PRO A 150 -27.26 4.41 2.81
C PRO A 150 -26.61 4.54 1.42
N PHE A 151 -25.32 4.23 1.29
CA PHE A 151 -24.60 4.28 0.01
C PHE A 151 -24.91 3.05 -0.86
N PHE A 152 -24.92 1.85 -0.28
CA PHE A 152 -25.04 0.60 -1.04
C PHE A 152 -26.48 0.11 -1.18
N PHE A 153 -27.34 0.41 -0.20
CA PHE A 153 -28.73 -0.01 -0.14
C PHE A 153 -29.63 1.19 0.19
N PRO A 154 -29.75 2.17 -0.72
CA PRO A 154 -30.63 3.32 -0.53
C PRO A 154 -32.08 2.85 -0.40
N SER A 155 -32.81 3.46 0.54
CA SER A 155 -34.23 3.17 0.76
C SER A 155 -35.06 3.94 -0.28
N ASN A 156 -35.27 3.36 -1.45
CA ASN A 156 -36.06 3.97 -2.55
C ASN A 156 -37.58 3.93 -2.24
N GLY A 157 -38.00 4.33 -1.04
CA GLY A 157 -39.40 4.29 -0.60
C GLY A 157 -39.93 2.89 -0.20
N LEU A 158 -39.20 1.80 -0.49
CA LEU A 158 -39.48 0.47 0.09
C LEU A 158 -38.64 0.25 1.36
N VAL A 159 -39.24 -0.40 2.36
CA VAL A 159 -38.54 -0.87 3.56
C VAL A 159 -37.46 -1.86 3.14
N SER A 160 -36.21 -1.39 3.04
CA SER A 160 -35.04 -2.24 2.83
C SER A 160 -34.97 -3.22 3.99
N GLY A 161 -35.13 -4.52 3.68
CA GLY A 161 -35.02 -5.59 4.67
C GLY A 161 -33.67 -5.56 5.41
N PRO A 162 -33.56 -6.25 6.56
CA PRO A 162 -32.33 -6.26 7.33
C PRO A 162 -31.18 -6.85 6.50
N HIS A 163 -30.26 -6.01 6.04
CA HIS A 163 -29.01 -6.44 5.42
C HIS A 163 -27.98 -6.68 6.51
N CYS A 164 -27.43 -7.90 6.56
CA CYS A 164 -26.38 -8.21 7.52
C CYS A 164 -25.08 -7.47 7.16
N THR A 165 -24.32 -7.07 8.18
CA THR A 165 -23.02 -6.40 8.09
C THR A 165 -22.09 -7.01 7.04
N ARG A 166 -22.06 -8.34 6.95
CA ARG A 166 -21.25 -9.10 6.00
C ARG A 166 -21.57 -8.76 4.54
N THR A 167 -22.84 -8.54 4.20
CA THR A 167 -23.26 -8.22 2.83
C THR A 167 -22.82 -6.81 2.45
N ILE A 168 -22.99 -5.83 3.34
CA ILE A 168 -22.55 -4.44 3.09
C ILE A 168 -21.04 -4.36 2.92
N VAL A 169 -20.28 -5.05 3.76
CA VAL A 169 -18.81 -5.12 3.64
C VAL A 169 -18.37 -5.79 2.33
N LYS A 170 -19.06 -6.85 1.89
CA LYS A 170 -18.79 -7.50 0.60
C LYS A 170 -19.01 -6.55 -0.58
N GLU A 171 -20.08 -5.75 -0.57
CA GLU A 171 -20.35 -4.75 -1.60
C GLU A 171 -19.26 -3.67 -1.63
N LEU A 172 -18.81 -3.19 -0.47
CA LEU A 172 -17.69 -2.25 -0.38
C LEU A 172 -16.42 -2.84 -1.00
N ILE A 173 -16.06 -4.06 -0.64
CA ILE A 173 -14.87 -4.73 -1.18
C ILE A 173 -15.01 -4.91 -2.70
N HIS A 174 -16.19 -5.30 -3.19
CA HIS A 174 -16.46 -5.45 -4.61
C HIS A 174 -16.24 -4.13 -5.35
N VAL A 175 -16.84 -3.03 -4.88
CA VAL A 175 -16.69 -1.71 -5.49
C VAL A 175 -15.24 -1.25 -5.50
N ILE A 176 -14.51 -1.37 -4.38
CA ILE A 176 -13.08 -1.02 -4.33
C ILE A 176 -12.28 -1.86 -5.33
N THR A 177 -12.54 -3.17 -5.41
CA THR A 177 -11.85 -4.07 -6.35
C THR A 177 -12.09 -3.64 -7.79
N MET A 178 -13.34 -3.35 -8.16
CA MET A 178 -13.69 -2.95 -9.51
C MET A 178 -13.13 -1.56 -9.87
N THR A 179 -13.10 -0.63 -8.91
CA THR A 179 -12.47 0.68 -9.08
C THR A 179 -10.96 0.56 -9.29
N LEU A 180 -10.27 -0.25 -8.48
CA LEU A 180 -8.82 -0.47 -8.62
C LEU A 180 -8.43 -1.15 -9.94
N LEU A 181 -9.33 -1.94 -10.52
CA LEU A 181 -9.16 -2.59 -11.82
C LEU A 181 -9.62 -1.73 -13.00
N SER A 182 -10.23 -0.58 -12.75
CA SER A 182 -10.75 0.28 -13.80
C SER A 182 -9.62 1.01 -14.54
N SER A 183 -9.82 1.24 -15.84
CA SER A 183 -8.93 2.06 -16.67
C SER A 183 -8.98 3.51 -16.20
N THR A 184 -7.83 4.18 -16.26
CA THR A 184 -7.73 5.62 -16.07
C THR A 184 -7.51 6.27 -17.44
N ASP A 185 -8.61 6.71 -18.08
CA ASP A 185 -8.64 7.19 -19.47
C ASP A 185 -7.83 8.49 -19.73
N ALA A 186 -7.24 9.08 -18.68
CA ALA A 186 -6.56 10.38 -18.72
C ALA A 186 -5.04 10.31 -18.99
N CYS A 187 -4.43 9.13 -19.09
CA CYS A 187 -3.06 9.03 -19.57
C CYS A 187 -2.99 7.97 -20.66
N ARG A 188 -2.98 8.41 -21.93
CA ARG A 188 -2.23 7.66 -22.94
C ARG A 188 -0.86 7.43 -22.30
N ALA A 189 -0.50 6.17 -22.07
CA ALA A 189 0.84 5.84 -21.63
C ALA A 189 1.80 6.27 -22.75
N GLY A 190 2.17 7.56 -22.76
CA GLY A 190 3.28 8.04 -23.57
C GLY A 190 4.51 7.33 -23.05
N ASP A 191 5.13 6.50 -23.91
CA ASP A 191 6.49 5.96 -23.86
C ASP A 191 7.10 5.57 -22.52
N MET A 192 6.29 5.27 -21.50
CA MET A 192 6.81 4.71 -20.26
C MET A 192 7.25 3.29 -20.57
N LYS A 193 8.55 3.12 -20.88
CA LYS A 193 9.19 1.82 -20.99
C LYS A 193 8.82 1.06 -19.73
N THR A 194 7.96 0.07 -19.88
CA THR A 194 7.56 -0.77 -18.77
C THR A 194 8.79 -1.52 -18.30
N VAL A 195 9.06 -1.49 -17.00
CA VAL A 195 10.05 -2.42 -16.43
C VAL A 195 9.56 -3.81 -16.82
N PRO A 196 10.37 -4.60 -17.56
CA PRO A 196 9.98 -5.94 -17.95
C PRO A 196 9.49 -6.64 -16.68
N VAL A 197 8.25 -7.15 -16.72
CA VAL A 197 7.73 -7.95 -15.61
C VAL A 197 8.52 -9.25 -15.66
N SER A 198 9.70 -9.23 -15.05
CA SER A 198 10.60 -10.35 -14.96
C SER A 198 9.93 -11.45 -14.12
N GLN A 199 10.44 -12.67 -14.24
CA GLN A 199 9.93 -13.95 -13.74
C GLN A 199 9.83 -14.06 -12.20
N GLY A 200 9.67 -12.93 -11.50
CA GLY A 200 9.41 -12.88 -10.07
C GLY A 200 8.13 -13.63 -9.70
N ARG A 201 8.11 -14.18 -8.50
CA ARG A 201 7.01 -15.00 -8.02
C ARG A 201 5.71 -14.19 -7.94
N SER A 202 4.65 -14.68 -8.59
CA SER A 202 3.33 -14.03 -8.61
C SER A 202 2.53 -14.17 -7.31
N TYR A 203 3.08 -14.90 -6.32
CA TYR A 203 2.47 -15.12 -5.03
C TYR A 203 3.51 -15.10 -3.90
N CYS A 204 3.05 -14.79 -2.69
CA CYS A 204 3.85 -14.78 -1.47
C CYS A 204 3.54 -16.03 -0.64
N GLU A 205 4.56 -16.76 -0.17
CA GLU A 205 4.35 -17.95 0.68
C GLU A 205 3.69 -17.62 2.01
N ALA A 206 3.94 -16.43 2.55
CA ALA A 206 3.27 -15.96 3.78
C ALA A 206 1.83 -15.49 3.57
N SER A 207 1.32 -15.44 2.33
CA SER A 207 -0.09 -15.09 2.11
C SER A 207 -1.00 -16.18 2.67
N ALA A 208 -1.94 -15.76 3.52
CA ALA A 208 -2.96 -16.66 4.08
C ALA A 208 -3.95 -17.16 3.01
N PHE A 209 -4.05 -16.49 1.85
CA PHE A 209 -4.96 -16.90 0.77
C PHE A 209 -4.63 -18.30 0.25
N ASN A 210 -3.35 -18.64 0.11
CA ASN A 210 -2.92 -19.95 -0.39
C ASN A 210 -3.38 -21.09 0.53
N LYS A 211 -3.33 -20.87 1.85
CA LYS A 211 -3.83 -21.84 2.85
C LYS A 211 -5.34 -22.00 2.77
N GLU A 212 -6.09 -20.94 2.47
CA GLU A 212 -7.55 -21.00 2.26
C GLU A 212 -7.93 -21.69 0.94
N LEU A 213 -7.13 -21.51 -0.13
CA LEU A 213 -7.36 -22.13 -1.43
C LEU A 213 -7.17 -23.65 -1.39
N VAL A 214 -6.10 -24.13 -0.75
CA VAL A 214 -5.83 -25.56 -0.52
C VAL A 214 -6.94 -26.20 0.31
N ARG A 215 -7.43 -25.52 1.35
CA ARG A 215 -8.54 -26.00 2.19
C ARG A 215 -9.86 -26.15 1.42
N ASN A 216 -10.06 -25.35 0.38
CA ASN A 216 -11.29 -25.32 -0.41
C ASN A 216 -11.24 -26.19 -1.68
N GLY A 217 -10.21 -27.02 -1.86
CA GLY A 217 -10.14 -28.01 -2.95
C GLY A 217 -10.06 -27.44 -4.37
N LYS A 218 -9.73 -26.16 -4.53
CA LYS A 218 -9.59 -25.51 -5.85
C LYS A 218 -8.12 -25.46 -6.24
N HIS A 219 -7.73 -26.13 -7.32
CA HIS A 219 -6.32 -26.25 -7.74
C HIS A 219 -5.88 -25.30 -8.85
N LYS A 220 -6.79 -24.52 -9.46
CA LYS A 220 -6.46 -23.67 -10.61
C LYS A 220 -6.63 -22.19 -10.27
N LEU A 221 -5.50 -21.49 -10.14
CA LEU A 221 -5.47 -20.04 -10.01
C LEU A 221 -5.45 -19.44 -11.43
N GLU A 222 -6.51 -18.76 -11.83
CA GLU A 222 -6.50 -17.95 -13.05
C GLU A 222 -5.54 -16.76 -12.85
N SER A 223 -4.50 -16.70 -13.68
CA SER A 223 -3.52 -15.60 -13.70
C SER A 223 -4.03 -14.46 -14.59
N SER A 224 -5.09 -13.77 -14.19
CA SER A 224 -5.35 -12.44 -14.77
C SER A 224 -4.43 -11.44 -14.09
N GLY A 225 -3.40 -10.97 -14.80
CA GLY A 225 -2.58 -9.85 -14.33
C GLY A 225 -3.39 -8.56 -14.21
N LEU A 226 -2.79 -7.50 -13.64
CA LEU A 226 -3.45 -6.20 -13.56
C LEU A 226 -3.66 -5.59 -14.96
N PRO A 227 -4.81 -4.94 -15.22
CA PRO A 227 -4.99 -4.13 -16.42
C PRO A 227 -3.92 -3.05 -16.52
N LYS A 228 -3.27 -2.90 -17.69
CA LYS A 228 -2.13 -1.98 -17.86
C LYS A 228 -2.48 -0.52 -17.57
N ASP A 229 -3.73 -0.13 -17.83
CA ASP A 229 -4.19 1.25 -17.69
C ASP A 229 -4.76 1.57 -16.31
N CYS A 230 -4.83 0.58 -15.40
CA CYS A 230 -5.27 0.82 -14.04
C CYS A 230 -4.17 1.48 -13.19
N LEU A 231 -4.57 2.30 -12.22
CA LEU A 231 -3.62 3.01 -11.35
C LEU A 231 -2.71 2.05 -10.57
N LEU A 232 -3.22 0.89 -10.19
CA LEU A 232 -2.47 -0.09 -9.42
C LEU A 232 -1.30 -0.68 -10.24
N TYR A 233 -1.49 -0.88 -11.54
CA TYR A 233 -0.40 -1.28 -12.46
C TYR A 233 0.64 -0.17 -12.61
N LYS A 234 0.21 1.07 -12.86
CA LYS A 234 1.12 2.23 -12.97
C LYS A 234 1.95 2.43 -11.71
N THR A 235 1.32 2.27 -10.55
CA THR A 235 2.00 2.30 -9.24
C THR A 235 3.02 1.17 -9.13
N LEU A 236 2.66 -0.06 -9.52
CA LEU A 236 3.57 -1.20 -9.51
C LEU A 236 4.79 -0.96 -10.41
N GLN A 237 4.61 -0.38 -11.59
CA GLN A 237 5.72 -0.05 -12.49
C GLN A 237 6.71 0.94 -11.86
N ALA A 238 6.21 1.98 -11.19
CA ALA A 238 7.06 2.90 -10.44
C ALA A 238 7.80 2.21 -9.27
N GLN A 239 7.14 1.28 -8.58
CA GLN A 239 7.78 0.47 -7.53
C GLN A 239 8.90 -0.43 -8.07
N MET A 240 8.75 -0.93 -9.30
CA MET A 240 9.69 -1.84 -9.95
C MET A 240 10.96 -1.15 -10.47
N LEU A 241 11.07 0.18 -10.38
CA LEU A 241 12.34 0.89 -10.58
C LEU A 241 13.42 0.44 -9.58
N ASP A 242 13.02 -0.17 -8.45
CA ASP A 242 13.92 -0.94 -7.58
C ASP A 242 14.22 -2.33 -8.18
N MET A 243 15.05 -2.36 -9.23
CA MET A 243 15.42 -3.58 -9.96
C MET A 243 16.52 -4.39 -9.28
N LEU A 244 17.34 -3.74 -8.43
CA LEU A 244 18.53 -4.34 -7.83
C LEU A 244 18.29 -4.87 -6.41
N ASP A 245 17.13 -4.55 -5.82
CA ASP A 245 16.91 -4.62 -4.38
C ASP A 245 17.90 -3.71 -3.61
N ILE A 246 17.59 -3.41 -2.34
CA ILE A 246 18.48 -2.59 -1.51
C ILE A 246 19.87 -3.23 -1.33
N GLU A 247 19.97 -4.57 -1.39
CA GLU A 247 21.26 -5.26 -1.31
C GLU A 247 22.15 -5.00 -2.54
N GLY A 248 21.58 -4.98 -3.74
CA GLY A 248 22.33 -4.64 -4.96
C GLY A 248 22.55 -3.14 -5.14
N LEU A 249 21.66 -2.31 -4.58
CA LEU A 249 21.78 -0.85 -4.64
C LEU A 249 22.83 -0.29 -3.69
N TYR A 250 22.94 -0.83 -2.47
CA TYR A 250 23.78 -0.23 -1.43
C TYR A 250 25.27 -0.05 -1.82
N PRO A 251 25.89 -0.97 -2.57
CA PRO A 251 27.22 -0.75 -3.14
C PRO A 251 27.28 0.45 -4.11
N LEU A 252 26.26 0.65 -4.93
CA LEU A 252 26.17 1.81 -5.85
C LEU A 252 26.01 3.12 -5.09
N TYR A 253 25.19 3.12 -4.03
CA TYR A 253 25.09 4.25 -3.11
C TYR A 253 26.46 4.61 -2.51
N THR A 254 27.18 3.59 -2.02
CA THR A 254 28.52 3.79 -1.42
C THR A 254 29.50 4.37 -2.44
N ARG A 255 29.45 3.94 -3.70
CA ARG A 255 30.28 4.50 -4.78
C ARG A 255 30.01 6.00 -4.99
N VAL A 256 28.74 6.40 -4.97
CA VAL A 256 28.36 7.82 -5.09
C VAL A 256 28.83 8.62 -3.87
N GLU A 257 28.69 8.08 -2.65
CA GLU A 257 29.17 8.74 -1.44
C GLU A 257 30.69 8.93 -1.46
N GLN A 258 31.46 7.91 -1.84
CA GLN A 258 32.92 8.03 -1.96
C GLN A 258 33.32 9.12 -2.94
N TYR A 259 32.63 9.22 -4.07
CA TYR A 259 32.85 10.31 -5.02
C TYR A 259 32.53 11.69 -4.44
N LEU A 260 31.45 11.81 -3.67
CA LEU A 260 31.07 13.08 -3.01
C LEU A 260 31.96 13.44 -1.82
N GLU A 261 32.58 12.46 -1.16
CA GLU A 261 33.60 12.70 -0.13
C GLU A 261 34.85 13.33 -0.75
N GLU A 262 35.24 12.89 -1.95
CA GLU A 262 36.36 13.46 -2.71
C GLU A 262 36.00 14.80 -3.39
N PHE A 263 34.77 14.94 -3.89
CA PHE A 263 34.28 16.12 -4.63
C PHE A 263 32.94 16.65 -4.08
N PRO A 264 32.91 17.30 -2.89
CA PRO A 264 31.67 17.73 -2.25
C PRO A 264 30.83 18.71 -3.08
N GLU A 265 31.49 19.57 -3.86
CA GLU A 265 30.87 20.57 -4.75
C GLU A 265 30.03 19.94 -5.88
N GLU A 266 30.32 18.70 -6.26
CA GLU A 266 29.61 18.00 -7.33
C GLU A 266 28.19 17.58 -6.94
N ARG A 267 27.83 17.62 -5.64
CA ARG A 267 26.47 17.29 -5.19
C ARG A 267 25.39 18.12 -5.90
N SER A 268 25.63 19.42 -6.06
CA SER A 268 24.72 20.31 -6.77
C SER A 268 24.73 20.07 -8.28
N THR A 269 25.90 19.82 -8.86
CA THR A 269 26.08 19.54 -10.30
C THR A 269 25.35 18.26 -10.71
N LEU A 270 25.44 17.22 -9.87
CA LEU A 270 24.77 15.93 -10.03
C LEU A 270 23.26 15.99 -9.76
N GLN A 271 22.73 17.14 -9.29
CA GLN A 271 21.31 17.37 -9.02
C GLN A 271 20.72 16.30 -8.08
N ILE A 272 21.48 15.89 -7.06
CA ILE A 272 21.04 14.83 -6.13
C ILE A 272 19.74 15.23 -5.43
N ASP A 273 19.66 16.49 -5.01
CA ASP A 273 18.51 17.06 -4.28
C ASP A 273 17.60 17.92 -5.18
N GLY A 274 17.73 17.77 -6.49
CA GLY A 274 16.97 18.51 -7.50
C GLY A 274 17.77 19.61 -8.19
N PRO A 275 17.12 20.45 -9.02
CA PRO A 275 15.66 20.48 -9.25
C PRO A 275 15.14 19.23 -9.99
N TYR A 276 13.93 18.77 -9.62
CA TYR A 276 13.27 17.62 -10.25
C TYR A 276 12.48 18.05 -11.50
N ASN A 277 13.20 18.33 -12.58
CA ASN A 277 12.66 18.81 -13.86
C ASN A 277 12.57 17.69 -14.92
N GLU A 278 12.24 18.04 -16.16
CA GLU A 278 12.14 17.09 -17.29
C GLU A 278 13.45 16.32 -17.54
N ALA A 279 14.61 16.98 -17.44
CA ALA A 279 15.91 16.31 -17.61
C ALA A 279 16.18 15.28 -16.50
N PHE A 280 15.73 15.54 -15.26
CA PHE A 280 15.73 14.54 -14.20
C PHE A 280 14.84 13.34 -14.58
N TYR A 281 13.65 13.60 -15.12
CA TYR A 281 12.73 12.54 -15.56
C TYR A 281 13.31 11.67 -16.68
N GLU A 282 13.93 12.27 -17.69
CA GLU A 282 14.56 11.56 -18.81
C GLU A 282 15.66 10.58 -18.35
N LYS A 283 16.48 10.98 -17.37
CA LYS A 283 17.52 10.11 -16.78
C LYS A 283 16.94 8.83 -16.17
N LEU A 284 15.71 8.89 -15.63
CA LEU A 284 15.06 7.73 -14.99
C LEU A 284 14.58 6.69 -16.00
N LEU A 285 14.46 7.05 -17.28
CA LEU A 285 14.00 6.15 -18.34
C LEU A 285 15.07 5.12 -18.75
N ASP A 286 16.32 5.28 -18.27
CA ASP A 286 17.38 4.30 -18.47
C ASP A 286 17.22 3.09 -17.55
N LEU A 287 16.60 2.04 -18.11
CA LEU A 287 16.37 0.76 -17.44
C LEU A 287 17.51 -0.26 -17.61
N SER A 288 18.68 0.15 -18.12
CA SER A 288 19.86 -0.71 -18.20
C SER A 288 20.20 -1.29 -16.82
N THR A 289 20.55 -2.57 -16.72
CA THR A 289 20.90 -3.21 -15.43
C THR A 289 22.37 -3.57 -15.32
N GLU A 290 23.12 -3.44 -16.41
CA GLU A 290 24.54 -3.74 -16.47
C GLU A 290 25.33 -2.58 -15.88
N ASP A 291 26.07 -2.86 -14.81
CA ASP A 291 26.93 -1.87 -14.15
C ASP A 291 28.19 -1.63 -14.99
N ASP A 292 28.29 -0.46 -15.60
CA ASP A 292 29.45 0.00 -16.37
C ASP A 292 30.59 0.56 -15.50
N GLY A 293 30.42 0.54 -14.18
CA GLY A 293 31.39 1.05 -13.21
C GLY A 293 31.34 2.57 -13.01
N THR A 294 30.49 3.30 -13.74
CA THR A 294 30.46 4.77 -13.68
C THR A 294 29.67 5.30 -12.48
N ILE A 295 29.93 6.56 -12.12
CA ILE A 295 29.11 7.31 -11.16
C ILE A 295 27.74 7.63 -11.74
N ALA A 296 27.64 7.89 -13.05
CA ALA A 296 26.38 8.18 -13.73
C ALA A 296 25.39 7.00 -13.62
N PHE A 297 25.85 5.77 -13.88
CA PHE A 297 25.04 4.57 -13.68
C PHE A 297 24.59 4.42 -12.23
N ALA A 298 25.54 4.49 -11.28
CA ALA A 298 25.26 4.34 -9.85
C ALA A 298 24.23 5.37 -9.36
N LEU A 299 24.40 6.64 -9.75
CA LEU A 299 23.49 7.72 -9.42
C LEU A 299 22.09 7.50 -10.01
N THR A 300 21.99 7.10 -11.29
CA THR A 300 20.70 6.78 -11.93
C THR A 300 19.95 5.70 -11.15
N LYS A 301 20.62 4.63 -10.72
CA LYS A 301 20.01 3.58 -9.90
C LYS A 301 19.59 4.07 -8.52
N VAL A 302 20.40 4.91 -7.88
CA VAL A 302 20.04 5.54 -6.61
C VAL A 302 18.77 6.40 -6.75
N GLN A 303 18.65 7.19 -7.81
CA GLN A 303 17.46 8.02 -8.05
C GLN A 303 16.22 7.19 -8.36
N GLN A 304 16.35 6.17 -9.22
CA GLN A 304 15.29 5.19 -9.49
C GLN A 304 14.79 4.51 -8.21
N TYR A 305 15.70 4.13 -7.30
CA TYR A 305 15.34 3.54 -6.02
C TYR A 305 14.57 4.49 -5.12
N ARG A 306 14.96 5.77 -5.03
CA ARG A 306 14.25 6.77 -4.21
C ARG A 306 12.80 6.94 -4.68
N ILE A 307 12.58 6.92 -5.99
CA ILE A 307 11.24 6.98 -6.58
C ILE A 307 10.46 5.69 -6.28
N ALA A 308 11.08 4.53 -6.45
CA ALA A 308 10.47 3.25 -6.09
C ALA A 308 10.06 3.22 -4.60
N MET A 309 10.91 3.70 -3.70
CA MET A 309 10.60 3.78 -2.28
C MET A 309 9.47 4.77 -1.96
N THR A 310 9.34 5.84 -2.75
CA THR A 310 8.20 6.76 -2.67
C THR A 310 6.91 6.05 -3.08
N ALA A 311 6.91 5.37 -4.24
CA ALA A 311 5.77 4.58 -4.72
C ALA A 311 5.40 3.37 -3.83
N LYS A 312 6.36 2.82 -3.07
CA LYS A 312 6.09 1.75 -2.08
C LYS A 312 5.42 2.27 -0.81
N ASP A 313 5.50 3.57 -0.53
CA ASP A 313 4.94 4.19 0.68
C ASP A 313 3.79 5.18 0.43
N CYS A 314 3.42 5.41 -0.83
CA CYS A 314 2.31 6.26 -1.22
C CYS A 314 0.96 5.73 -0.73
N SER A 315 -0.07 6.59 -0.77
CA SER A 315 -1.46 6.19 -0.56
C SER A 315 -2.26 6.30 -1.85
N ILE A 316 -3.27 5.44 -2.01
CA ILE A 316 -4.28 5.53 -3.05
C ILE A 316 -5.59 5.97 -2.38
N MET A 317 -6.14 7.09 -2.83
CA MET A 317 -7.45 7.60 -2.41
C MET A 317 -8.49 7.25 -3.47
N ILE A 318 -9.58 6.61 -3.06
CA ILE A 318 -10.75 6.33 -3.89
C ILE A 318 -11.92 7.13 -3.34
N SER A 319 -12.51 8.01 -4.15
CA SER A 319 -13.69 8.79 -3.79
C SER A 319 -14.92 8.27 -4.53
N LEU A 320 -15.98 7.93 -3.81
CA LEU A 320 -17.22 7.36 -4.33
C LEU A 320 -18.40 8.29 -4.02
N SER A 321 -19.19 8.63 -5.04
CA SER A 321 -20.43 9.39 -4.90
C SER A 321 -21.57 8.66 -5.61
N PRO A 322 -22.75 8.48 -4.98
CA PRO A 322 -23.90 7.88 -5.65
C PRO A 322 -24.31 8.68 -6.89
N CYS A 323 -24.76 8.01 -7.94
CA CYS A 323 -25.26 8.65 -9.17
C CYS A 323 -26.61 8.07 -9.64
N LEU A 324 -27.49 8.94 -10.15
CA LEU A 324 -28.79 8.57 -10.75
C LEU A 324 -28.61 8.22 -12.24
N GLN A 325 -29.56 7.42 -12.77
CA GLN A 325 -29.48 6.83 -14.11
C GLN A 325 -29.49 7.88 -15.25
N ASP A 326 -30.19 9.01 -15.07
CA ASP A 326 -30.33 10.07 -16.08
C ASP A 326 -29.18 11.09 -16.09
N GLU A 327 -28.30 11.10 -15.07
CA GLU A 327 -27.12 11.98 -15.03
C GLU A 327 -25.89 11.37 -15.73
N CYS A 328 -26.04 10.18 -16.33
CA CYS A 328 -24.97 9.39 -16.93
C CYS A 328 -24.66 9.81 -18.38
N SER A 329 -25.07 11.02 -18.78
CA SER A 329 -24.52 11.69 -19.96
C SER A 329 -23.17 12.31 -19.60
N GLU A 330 -22.20 12.02 -20.45
CA GLU A 330 -20.77 12.37 -20.39
C GLU A 330 -19.87 11.36 -19.64
N GLN A 331 -18.78 11.02 -20.34
CA GLN A 331 -17.64 10.12 -20.08
C GLN A 331 -17.17 10.01 -18.61
N ARG A 332 -18.02 9.51 -17.71
CA ARG A 332 -17.69 9.32 -16.30
C ARG A 332 -17.37 7.86 -16.02
N PRO A 333 -16.27 7.57 -15.31
CA PRO A 333 -16.02 6.22 -14.86
C PRO A 333 -17.05 5.88 -13.76
N VAL A 334 -17.87 4.87 -14.03
CA VAL A 334 -18.93 4.39 -13.14
C VAL A 334 -18.60 2.99 -12.66
N VAL A 335 -18.79 2.74 -11.37
CA VAL A 335 -18.68 1.41 -10.77
C VAL A 335 -20.05 0.96 -10.25
N LEU A 336 -20.39 -0.29 -10.52
CA LEU A 336 -21.67 -0.89 -10.16
C LEU A 336 -21.55 -1.65 -8.84
N ALA A 337 -22.56 -1.46 -7.99
CA ALA A 337 -22.87 -2.32 -6.86
C ALA A 337 -24.20 -3.04 -7.12
N SER A 338 -24.57 -4.00 -6.26
CA SER A 338 -25.78 -4.81 -6.45
C SER A 338 -27.08 -3.99 -6.50
N LYS A 339 -27.14 -2.86 -5.78
CA LYS A 339 -28.33 -2.00 -5.67
C LYS A 339 -28.05 -0.51 -5.91
N SER A 340 -26.80 -0.15 -6.20
CA SER A 340 -26.35 1.24 -6.30
C SER A 340 -25.32 1.40 -7.41
N ARG A 341 -25.13 2.64 -7.86
CA ARG A 341 -24.12 3.02 -8.86
C ARG A 341 -23.34 4.20 -8.30
N PHE A 342 -22.02 4.19 -8.51
CA PHE A 342 -21.15 5.25 -8.04
C PHE A 342 -20.37 5.84 -9.20
N THR A 343 -20.32 7.17 -9.27
CA THR A 343 -19.18 7.83 -9.92
C THR A 343 -18.00 7.74 -8.98
N PHE A 344 -16.80 7.59 -9.54
CA PHE A 344 -15.60 7.52 -8.74
C PHE A 344 -14.44 8.33 -9.29
N SER A 345 -13.55 8.69 -8.37
CA SER A 345 -12.25 9.31 -8.66
C SER A 345 -11.17 8.53 -7.93
N VAL A 346 -9.99 8.41 -8.55
CA VAL A 346 -8.83 7.80 -7.90
C VAL A 346 -7.67 8.79 -7.92
N SER A 347 -6.94 8.88 -6.82
CA SER A 347 -5.80 9.80 -6.67
C SER A 347 -4.68 9.13 -5.88
N VAL A 348 -3.45 9.62 -6.07
CA VAL A 348 -2.28 9.17 -5.30
C VAL A 348 -1.86 10.30 -4.36
N LEU A 349 -1.53 9.94 -3.12
CA LEU A 349 -1.07 10.85 -2.07
C LEU A 349 0.29 10.37 -1.53
N ASP A 350 0.94 11.22 -0.73
CA ASP A 350 2.24 10.94 -0.09
C ASP A 350 3.35 10.67 -1.12
N LEU A 351 3.51 11.56 -2.11
CA LEU A 351 4.48 11.45 -3.21
C LEU A 351 5.76 12.29 -3.01
N ASP A 352 6.04 12.71 -1.78
CA ASP A 352 7.30 13.37 -1.46
C ASP A 352 8.47 12.40 -1.66
N LEU A 353 9.43 12.78 -2.51
CA LEU A 353 10.57 11.93 -2.85
C LEU A 353 11.35 11.57 -1.58
N LYS A 354 11.66 10.28 -1.41
CA LYS A 354 12.48 9.85 -0.27
C LYS A 354 13.86 10.52 -0.30
N PRO A 355 14.36 11.01 0.85
CA PRO A 355 15.66 11.67 0.91
C PRO A 355 16.79 10.68 0.64
N TYR A 356 17.87 11.18 0.03
CA TYR A 356 19.05 10.40 -0.34
C TYR A 356 19.67 9.72 0.90
N GLU A 357 19.74 10.45 2.01
CA GLU A 357 20.34 10.04 3.29
C GLU A 357 19.56 8.92 3.99
N SER A 358 18.35 8.59 3.52
CA SER A 358 17.57 7.48 4.09
C SER A 358 18.03 6.11 3.62
N ILE A 359 18.85 6.01 2.56
CA ILE A 359 19.27 4.74 1.95
C ILE A 359 20.02 3.84 2.95
N PRO A 360 21.01 4.32 3.72
CA PRO A 360 21.68 3.51 4.75
C PRO A 360 20.72 2.97 5.82
N HIS A 361 19.71 3.77 6.20
CA HIS A 361 18.67 3.31 7.11
C HIS A 361 17.82 2.19 6.49
N GLN A 362 17.47 2.29 5.20
CA GLN A 362 16.71 1.24 4.52
C GLN A 362 17.47 -0.08 4.44
N TYR A 363 18.78 -0.05 4.15
CA TYR A 363 19.64 -1.23 4.13
C TYR A 363 19.68 -1.91 5.51
N LYS A 364 19.96 -1.15 6.58
CA LYS A 364 19.98 -1.66 7.95
C LYS A 364 18.62 -2.22 8.39
N LEU A 365 17.53 -1.54 8.04
CA LEU A 365 16.17 -1.98 8.38
C LEU A 365 15.78 -3.27 7.65
N ASP A 366 16.15 -3.41 6.38
CA ASP A 366 15.89 -4.63 5.60
C ASP A 366 16.56 -5.84 6.24
N GLY A 367 17.86 -5.74 6.56
CA GLY A 367 18.58 -6.81 7.26
C GLY A 367 17.94 -7.18 8.60
N LYS A 368 17.49 -6.19 9.39
CA LYS A 368 16.75 -6.46 10.64
C LYS A 368 15.45 -7.22 10.42
N ILE A 369 14.67 -6.83 9.41
CA ILE A 369 13.39 -7.48 9.07
C ILE A 369 13.63 -8.94 8.68
N VAL A 370 14.55 -9.18 7.76
CA VAL A 370 14.83 -10.51 7.20
C VAL A 370 15.39 -11.44 8.27
N ASN A 371 16.39 -10.99 9.02
CA ASN A 371 16.99 -11.78 10.10
C ASN A 371 15.99 -12.13 11.19
N TYR A 372 15.12 -11.19 11.57
CA TYR A 372 14.08 -11.44 12.57
C TYR A 372 13.05 -12.46 12.05
N TYR A 373 12.64 -12.35 10.78
CA TYR A 373 11.70 -13.27 10.16
C TYR A 373 12.28 -14.70 10.08
N LEU A 374 13.52 -14.86 9.64
CA LEU A 374 14.20 -16.16 9.56
C LEU A 374 14.26 -16.86 10.93
N LYS A 375 14.67 -16.14 11.98
CA LYS A 375 14.72 -16.68 13.36
C LYS A 375 13.34 -17.17 13.82
N ASN A 376 12.29 -16.40 13.52
CA ASN A 376 10.93 -16.77 13.90
C ASN A 376 10.35 -17.95 13.11
N VAL A 377 10.74 -18.13 11.84
CA VAL A 377 10.33 -19.29 11.05
C VAL A 377 11.05 -20.55 11.55
N GLN A 378 12.38 -20.47 11.74
CA GLN A 378 13.17 -21.58 12.28
C GLN A 378 12.68 -22.03 13.66
N ALA A 379 12.33 -21.10 14.55
CA ALA A 379 11.79 -21.43 15.87
C ALA A 379 10.41 -22.14 15.83
N LYS A 380 9.65 -21.99 14.74
CA LYS A 380 8.36 -22.69 14.54
C LYS A 380 8.53 -24.09 13.95
N ASP A 381 9.61 -24.31 13.22
CA ASP A 381 9.96 -25.63 12.66
C ASP A 381 10.72 -26.51 13.67
N ASP A 382 11.17 -25.94 14.80
CA ASP A 382 11.72 -26.69 15.94
C ASP A 382 10.58 -27.22 16.85
N PRO A 383 10.36 -28.55 16.92
CA PRO A 383 9.26 -29.14 17.68
C PRO A 383 9.35 -28.88 19.19
N VAL A 384 10.54 -28.61 19.73
CA VAL A 384 10.75 -28.37 21.17
C VAL A 384 10.34 -26.96 21.59
N MET A 385 10.45 -25.97 20.69
CA MET A 385 10.05 -24.57 20.94
C MET A 385 8.60 -24.27 20.55
N SER A 386 7.98 -25.08 19.66
CA SER A 386 6.60 -24.87 19.23
C SER A 386 5.55 -25.08 20.34
N SER A 387 5.88 -25.89 21.36
CA SER A 387 5.02 -26.15 22.53
C SER A 387 4.96 -24.95 23.49
N LEU A 388 6.08 -24.24 23.68
CA LEU A 388 6.16 -23.06 24.56
C LEU A 388 5.39 -21.84 23.99
N PHE A 389 5.25 -21.74 22.67
CA PHE A 389 4.47 -20.66 22.05
C PHE A 389 2.97 -20.92 21.97
N LYS A 390 2.52 -22.19 22.06
CA LYS A 390 1.09 -22.51 22.12
C LYS A 390 0.46 -22.17 23.47
N GLU A 391 1.20 -22.28 24.57
CA GLU A 391 0.68 -21.95 25.90
C GLU A 391 0.39 -20.44 26.09
N ASN A 392 1.05 -19.56 25.32
CA ASN A 392 0.82 -18.11 25.40
C ASN A 392 -0.33 -17.59 24.52
N GLU A 393 -0.94 -18.42 23.67
CA GLU A 393 -2.13 -18.02 22.88
C GLU A 393 -3.45 -18.30 23.61
N ASP A 394 -3.45 -19.07 24.71
CA ASP A 394 -4.64 -19.52 25.46
C ASP A 394 -4.70 -19.03 26.93
N CYS A 395 -4.23 -17.82 27.24
CA CYS A 395 -4.50 -17.22 28.56
C CYS A 395 -5.93 -16.69 28.66
N THR A 396 -6.89 -17.60 28.83
CA THR A 396 -8.21 -17.27 29.36
C THR A 396 -8.04 -16.96 30.85
N LEU A 397 -8.13 -15.68 31.23
CA LEU A 397 -8.14 -15.25 32.63
C LEU A 397 -9.35 -15.87 33.35
N VAL A 398 -9.13 -16.95 34.10
CA VAL A 398 -10.11 -17.48 35.05
C VAL A 398 -10.00 -16.64 36.32
N LEU A 399 -10.92 -15.69 36.47
CA LEU A 399 -11.09 -14.94 37.72
C LEU A 399 -11.65 -15.89 38.79
N HIS A 400 -10.83 -16.23 39.79
CA HIS A 400 -11.33 -16.80 41.03
C HIS A 400 -12.05 -15.70 41.83
N LYS A 401 -13.30 -15.97 42.22
CA LYS A 401 -14.04 -15.17 43.20
C LYS A 401 -13.31 -15.17 44.54
N VAL A 402 -13.07 -13.99 45.09
CA VAL A 402 -12.89 -13.79 46.53
C VAL A 402 -14.24 -13.38 47.10
#